data_AF-A0A7X0E192-F1
#
_entry.id   AF-A0A7X0E192-F1
#
_cell.length_a   1.000
_cell.length_b   1.000
_cell.length_c   1.000
_cell.angle_alpha   90.00
_cell.angle_beta   90.00
_cell.angle_gamma   90.00
#
_symmetry.space_group_name_H-M   'P 1'
#
loop_
_entity.id
_entity.type
_entity.pdbx_description
1 polymer ?
#
loop_
_entity_poly.entity_id
_entity_poly.type
_entity_poly.pdbx_seq_one_letter_code
_entity_poly.pdbx_strand_id
1 'polypeptide(L)'
;MKRNLFYLLPLLLLALVASCAKNSGIPATVIAPSGTFNGKFRLLTKNSIGAYDTLKDSIILKMTSDYHFKVLADTTKIHAGSHGTFAYDGNYIQFNDSTFSSVGPYPKKHLAGVYQYIYDGLNFKMLRATSATNPDTVGRYDLVKTAN
;
A
#
# COMPACT_ATOMS: atom_id res chain seq x y z
N MET A 1 28.14 23.23 56.68
CA MET A 1 26.78 23.27 56.09
C MET A 1 26.42 21.86 55.62
N LYS A 2 25.57 21.14 56.37
CA LYS A 2 25.17 19.75 56.05
C LYS A 2 23.89 19.80 55.20
N ARG A 3 23.95 19.27 53.97
CA ARG A 3 22.88 19.35 52.96
C ARG A 3 21.86 18.21 53.16
N ASN A 4 20.58 18.59 53.27
CA ASN A 4 19.43 17.69 53.44
C ASN A 4 19.02 17.03 52.11
N LEU A 5 19.80 16.05 51.61
CA LEU A 5 19.52 15.35 50.35
C LEU A 5 18.61 14.10 50.50
N PHE A 6 18.08 13.85 51.70
CA PHE A 6 17.34 12.61 52.01
C PHE A 6 15.83 12.66 51.71
N TYR A 7 15.27 13.83 51.37
CA TYR A 7 13.83 13.98 51.15
C TYR A 7 13.36 13.79 49.70
N LEU A 8 14.29 13.64 48.73
CA LEU A 8 13.95 13.49 47.30
C LEU A 8 13.88 12.02 46.84
N LEU A 9 14.36 11.08 47.65
CA LEU A 9 14.40 9.65 47.31
C LEU A 9 13.01 8.98 47.21
N PRO A 10 12.01 9.30 48.06
CA PRO A 10 10.69 8.65 47.99
C PRO A 10 9.89 9.08 46.75
N LEU A 11 10.14 10.28 46.23
CA LEU A 11 9.41 10.83 45.07
C LEU A 11 9.89 10.21 43.74
N LEU A 12 11.18 9.84 43.67
CA LEU A 12 11.76 9.21 42.48
C LEU A 12 11.28 7.76 42.28
N LEU A 13 10.99 7.04 43.37
CA LEU A 13 10.53 5.65 43.34
C LEU A 13 9.08 5.51 42.85
N LEU A 14 8.24 6.53 43.04
CA LEU A 14 6.86 6.57 42.53
C LEU A 14 6.78 6.82 41.01
N ALA A 15 7.80 7.46 40.41
CA ALA A 15 7.82 7.74 38.98
C ALA A 15 8.27 6.53 38.11
N LEU A 16 8.95 5.55 38.71
CA LEU A 16 9.54 4.41 37.98
C LEU A 16 8.54 3.27 37.72
N VAL A 17 7.42 3.21 38.44
CA VAL A 17 6.41 2.14 38.27
C VAL A 17 5.39 2.40 37.16
N ALA A 18 5.38 3.60 36.57
CA ALA A 18 4.45 3.94 35.48
C ALA A 18 4.94 3.55 34.08
N SER A 19 6.18 3.05 33.92
CA SER A 19 6.79 2.82 32.60
C SER A 19 6.69 1.38 32.06
N CYS A 20 5.96 0.49 32.73
CA CYS A 20 5.73 -0.89 32.25
C CYS A 20 4.24 -1.21 32.09
N ALA A 21 3.43 -0.24 31.68
CA ALA A 21 2.13 -0.56 31.11
C ALA A 21 2.37 -1.29 29.78
N LYS A 22 2.32 -2.62 29.78
CA LYS A 22 2.21 -3.41 28.55
C LYS A 22 1.02 -2.85 27.79
N ASN A 23 1.29 -2.24 26.64
CA ASN A 23 0.27 -1.95 25.65
C ASN A 23 -0.28 -3.30 25.18
N SER A 24 -1.28 -3.82 25.89
CA SER A 24 -2.18 -4.86 25.37
C SER A 24 -3.09 -4.20 24.35
N GLY A 25 -2.49 -3.64 23.30
CA GLY A 25 -3.23 -3.11 22.17
C GLY A 25 -3.99 -4.26 21.55
N ILE A 26 -5.30 -4.10 21.43
CA ILE A 26 -6.13 -4.95 20.57
C ILE A 26 -5.41 -4.98 19.20
N PRO A 27 -5.13 -6.17 18.62
CA PRO A 27 -4.54 -6.22 17.28
C PRO A 27 -5.43 -5.39 16.36
N ALA A 28 -4.86 -4.40 15.68
CA ALA A 28 -5.62 -3.62 14.71
C ALA A 28 -6.17 -4.61 13.68
N THR A 29 -7.50 -4.74 13.62
CA THR A 29 -8.15 -5.64 12.67
C THR A 29 -7.80 -5.17 11.27
N VAL A 30 -7.02 -5.97 10.54
CA VAL A 30 -6.68 -5.65 9.15
C VAL A 30 -7.89 -5.94 8.27
N ILE A 31 -8.51 -4.88 7.76
CA ILE A 31 -9.67 -5.00 6.89
C ILE A 31 -9.19 -5.34 5.47
N ALA A 32 -9.70 -6.44 4.91
CA ALA A 32 -9.45 -6.79 3.51
C ALA A 32 -10.06 -5.74 2.57
N PRO A 33 -9.30 -5.20 1.60
CA PRO A 33 -9.89 -4.45 0.49
C PRO A 33 -10.86 -5.34 -0.29
N SER A 34 -12.13 -4.95 -0.32
CA SER A 34 -13.19 -5.65 -1.05
C SER A 34 -14.19 -4.67 -1.63
N GLY A 35 -14.76 -5.01 -2.77
CA GLY A 35 -15.72 -4.20 -3.54
C GLY A 35 -15.19 -3.73 -4.89
N THR A 36 -15.93 -2.80 -5.48
CA THR A 36 -15.55 -2.14 -6.74
C THR A 36 -14.91 -0.80 -6.44
N PHE A 37 -13.69 -0.60 -6.92
CA PHE A 37 -12.90 0.60 -6.75
C PHE A 37 -12.68 1.30 -8.08
N ASN A 38 -12.97 2.60 -8.14
CA ASN A 38 -12.71 3.43 -9.31
C ASN A 38 -11.62 4.43 -8.97
N GLY A 39 -10.73 4.71 -9.93
CA GLY A 39 -9.71 5.72 -9.68
C GLY A 39 -8.70 5.88 -10.79
N LYS A 40 -7.50 6.30 -10.40
CA LYS A 40 -6.40 6.59 -11.33
C LYS A 40 -5.21 5.70 -11.05
N PHE A 41 -4.67 5.14 -12.12
CA PHE A 41 -3.31 4.62 -12.16
C PHE A 41 -2.37 5.72 -12.69
N ARG A 42 -1.20 5.86 -12.08
CA ARG A 42 -0.12 6.73 -12.55
C ARG A 42 1.18 5.94 -12.61
N LEU A 43 1.89 6.05 -13.73
CA LEU A 43 3.27 5.61 -13.86
C LEU A 43 4.16 6.84 -13.82
N LEU A 44 4.89 6.99 -12.72
CA LEU A 44 5.85 8.07 -12.50
C LEU A 44 7.22 7.57 -12.95
N THR A 45 7.87 8.28 -13.86
CA THR A 45 9.18 7.93 -14.40
C THR A 45 10.14 9.06 -14.12
N LYS A 46 11.20 8.81 -13.35
CA LYS A 46 12.22 9.82 -13.06
C LYS A 46 13.11 9.99 -14.28
N ASN A 47 13.19 11.21 -14.80
CA ASN A 47 14.03 11.55 -15.94
C ASN A 47 15.47 11.89 -15.51
N SER A 48 16.35 12.09 -16.49
CA SER A 48 17.78 12.35 -16.27
C SER A 48 18.09 13.64 -15.50
N ILE A 49 17.15 14.60 -15.49
CA ILE A 49 17.27 15.86 -14.73
C ILE A 49 16.61 15.79 -13.34
N GLY A 50 16.09 14.62 -12.96
CA GLY A 50 15.51 14.36 -11.64
C GLY A 50 14.03 14.75 -11.49
N ALA A 51 13.36 15.22 -12.54
CA ALA A 51 11.92 15.45 -12.56
C ALA A 51 11.15 14.15 -12.89
N TYR A 52 9.85 14.11 -12.61
CA TYR A 52 9.00 12.95 -12.90
C TYR A 52 8.08 13.18 -14.08
N ASP A 53 8.25 12.39 -15.13
CA ASP A 53 7.27 12.27 -16.20
C ASP A 53 6.12 11.38 -15.71
N THR A 54 4.87 11.81 -15.95
CA THR A 54 3.68 11.12 -15.45
C THR A 54 2.78 10.68 -16.59
N LEU A 55 2.63 9.36 -16.71
CA LEU A 55 1.57 8.74 -17.50
C LEU A 55 0.40 8.40 -16.58
N LYS A 56 -0.84 8.54 -17.05
CA LYS A 56 -2.05 8.34 -16.24
C LYS A 56 -3.15 7.62 -17.01
N ASP A 57 -3.86 6.77 -16.30
CA ASP A 57 -5.00 6.02 -16.81
C ASP A 57 -6.12 5.92 -15.76
N SER A 58 -7.37 5.80 -16.21
CA SER A 58 -8.49 5.47 -15.33
C SER A 58 -8.55 3.95 -15.17
N ILE A 59 -8.79 3.47 -13.95
CA ILE A 59 -8.88 2.04 -13.66
C ILE A 59 -10.11 1.74 -12.82
N ILE A 60 -10.72 0.58 -13.08
CA ILE A 60 -11.76 -0.03 -12.26
C ILE A 60 -11.21 -1.37 -11.76
N LEU A 61 -11.03 -1.48 -10.45
CA LEU A 61 -10.55 -2.67 -9.77
C LEU A 61 -11.70 -3.28 -8.97
N LYS A 62 -12.05 -4.51 -9.25
CA LYS A 62 -12.98 -5.32 -8.44
C LYS A 62 -12.17 -6.27 -7.58
N MET A 63 -12.52 -6.36 -6.30
CA MET A 63 -11.93 -7.30 -5.35
C MET A 63 -13.05 -7.99 -4.57
N THR A 64 -12.94 -9.30 -4.36
CA THR A 64 -13.95 -10.09 -3.63
C THR A 64 -13.48 -10.44 -2.23
N SER A 65 -14.41 -10.82 -1.35
CA SER A 65 -14.12 -11.38 -0.03
C SER A 65 -13.29 -12.66 -0.11
N ASP A 66 -13.42 -13.41 -1.19
CA ASP A 66 -12.74 -14.69 -1.44
C ASP A 66 -11.34 -14.49 -2.05
N TYR A 67 -10.76 -13.31 -1.88
CA TYR A 67 -9.40 -12.98 -2.29
C TYR A 67 -9.13 -13.03 -3.80
N HIS A 68 -10.14 -12.76 -4.62
CA HIS A 68 -9.99 -12.60 -6.07
C HIS A 68 -10.02 -11.14 -6.48
N PHE A 69 -9.33 -10.81 -7.57
CA PHE A 69 -9.36 -9.47 -8.16
C PHE A 69 -9.57 -9.51 -9.67
N LYS A 70 -10.10 -8.40 -10.20
CA LYS A 70 -10.21 -8.13 -11.64
C LYS A 70 -10.08 -6.63 -11.92
N VAL A 71 -9.15 -6.27 -12.79
CA VAL A 71 -9.08 -4.95 -13.41
C VAL A 71 -9.94 -4.98 -14.67
N LEU A 72 -11.05 -4.23 -14.67
CA LEU A 72 -12.04 -4.26 -15.74
C LEU A 72 -11.68 -3.44 -16.97
N ALA A 73 -10.76 -2.49 -16.83
CA ALA A 73 -10.36 -1.62 -17.93
C ALA A 73 -9.04 -2.13 -18.52
N ASP A 74 -9.09 -2.65 -19.75
CA ASP A 74 -7.91 -2.59 -20.61
C ASP A 74 -7.84 -1.15 -21.14
N THR A 75 -6.96 -0.36 -20.53
CA THR A 75 -6.80 1.03 -20.96
C THR A 75 -6.02 1.04 -22.26
N THR A 76 -6.36 1.94 -23.17
CA THR A 76 -5.77 1.94 -24.52
C THR A 76 -4.25 2.17 -24.55
N LYS A 77 -3.61 2.57 -23.42
CA LYS A 77 -2.24 3.07 -23.43
C LYS A 77 -1.29 2.46 -22.40
N ILE A 78 -1.62 2.41 -21.09
CA ILE A 78 -0.58 2.15 -20.07
C ILE A 78 -0.92 1.00 -19.12
N HIS A 79 -2.20 0.75 -18.81
CA HIS A 79 -2.60 -0.33 -17.89
C HIS A 79 -3.42 -1.42 -18.57
N ALA A 80 -3.04 -2.68 -18.37
CA ALA A 80 -3.73 -3.85 -18.92
C ALA A 80 -4.97 -4.23 -18.09
N GLY A 81 -5.90 -4.94 -18.72
CA GLY A 81 -6.83 -5.78 -17.95
C GLY A 81 -6.05 -6.88 -17.24
N SER A 82 -6.40 -7.14 -15.97
CA SER A 82 -5.72 -8.12 -15.10
C SER A 82 -6.74 -8.91 -14.31
N HIS A 83 -6.44 -10.16 -13.94
CA HIS A 83 -7.26 -10.91 -12.98
C HIS A 83 -6.44 -11.98 -12.27
N GLY A 84 -6.85 -12.35 -11.06
CA GLY A 84 -6.19 -13.41 -10.31
C GLY A 84 -6.57 -13.39 -8.83
N THR A 85 -5.61 -13.71 -7.97
CA THR A 85 -5.79 -13.72 -6.51
C THR A 85 -4.93 -12.65 -5.84
N PHE A 86 -5.28 -12.30 -4.60
CA PHE A 86 -4.48 -11.41 -3.78
C PHE A 86 -4.31 -11.91 -2.34
N ALA A 87 -3.28 -11.42 -1.66
CA ALA A 87 -3.06 -11.64 -0.23
C ALA A 87 -2.56 -10.33 0.41
N TYR A 88 -2.77 -10.13 1.70
CA TYR A 88 -2.39 -8.89 2.39
C TYR A 88 -1.97 -9.12 3.85
N ASP A 89 -1.18 -8.21 4.41
CA ASP A 89 -0.66 -8.29 5.79
C ASP A 89 -0.77 -6.97 6.60
N GLY A 90 -1.57 -6.01 6.12
CA GLY A 90 -1.80 -4.71 6.78
C GLY A 90 -0.89 -3.58 6.30
N ASN A 91 0.28 -3.90 5.74
CA ASN A 91 1.17 -2.92 5.10
C ASN A 91 1.33 -3.18 3.61
N TYR A 92 1.29 -4.46 3.23
CA TYR A 92 1.50 -4.93 1.87
C TYR A 92 0.31 -5.70 1.35
N ILE A 93 0.07 -5.55 0.05
CA ILE A 93 -0.84 -6.38 -0.72
C ILE A 93 -0.09 -6.96 -1.91
N GLN A 94 -0.21 -8.27 -2.09
CA GLN A 94 0.39 -8.99 -3.20
C GLN A 94 -0.70 -9.42 -4.17
N PHE A 95 -0.49 -9.15 -5.46
CA PHE A 95 -1.35 -9.63 -6.55
C PHE A 95 -0.65 -10.73 -7.34
N ASN A 96 -1.31 -11.86 -7.47
CA ASN A 96 -0.91 -12.95 -8.35
C ASN A 96 -1.77 -12.88 -9.62
N ASP A 97 -1.30 -12.12 -10.62
CA ASP A 97 -2.02 -11.89 -11.88
C ASP A 97 -1.86 -13.07 -12.84
N SER A 98 -2.96 -13.77 -13.12
CA SER A 98 -2.99 -14.91 -14.05
C SER A 98 -2.93 -14.49 -15.51
N THR A 99 -3.15 -13.21 -15.83
CA THR A 99 -3.02 -12.67 -17.19
C THR A 99 -1.62 -12.19 -17.52
N PHE A 100 -0.74 -12.11 -16.52
CA PHE A 100 0.63 -11.66 -16.68
C PHE A 100 1.50 -12.82 -17.18
N SER A 101 2.00 -12.72 -18.41
CA SER A 101 3.01 -13.63 -18.95
C SER A 101 4.40 -13.05 -18.77
N SER A 102 5.32 -13.77 -18.14
CA SER A 102 6.70 -13.31 -17.99
C SER A 102 7.50 -13.29 -19.32
N VAL A 103 6.91 -13.81 -20.39
CA VAL A 103 7.56 -14.10 -21.67
C VAL A 103 7.01 -13.15 -22.74
N GLY A 104 7.76 -12.09 -23.05
CA GLY A 104 7.47 -11.15 -24.15
C GLY A 104 7.56 -9.67 -23.77
N PRO A 105 7.52 -8.73 -24.73
CA PRO A 105 7.43 -7.31 -24.41
C PRO A 105 6.09 -7.02 -23.72
N TYR A 106 6.13 -6.26 -22.62
CA TYR A 106 4.95 -5.85 -21.86
C TYR A 106 4.51 -4.45 -22.33
N PRO A 107 3.59 -4.34 -23.30
CA PRO A 107 3.15 -3.03 -23.77
C PRO A 107 2.40 -2.24 -22.69
N LYS A 108 1.84 -2.93 -21.68
CA LYS A 108 1.05 -2.34 -20.61
C LYS A 108 1.45 -2.91 -19.24
N LYS A 109 1.22 -2.13 -18.20
CA LYS A 109 1.43 -2.51 -16.80
C LYS A 109 0.24 -3.35 -16.31
N HIS A 110 0.55 -4.46 -15.69
CA HIS A 110 -0.39 -5.34 -15.02
C HIS A 110 -0.42 -5.06 -13.51
N LEU A 111 -1.54 -5.37 -12.85
CA LEU A 111 -1.62 -5.35 -11.39
C LEU A 111 -1.05 -6.66 -10.84
N ALA A 112 0.29 -6.73 -10.72
CA ALA A 112 1.02 -7.93 -10.33
C ALA A 112 2.16 -7.61 -9.36
N GLY A 113 2.44 -8.53 -8.44
CA GLY A 113 3.51 -8.40 -7.44
C GLY A 113 3.07 -7.70 -6.16
N VAL A 114 4.04 -7.27 -5.36
CA VAL A 114 3.84 -6.68 -4.02
C VAL A 114 3.76 -5.16 -4.10
N TYR A 115 2.76 -4.60 -3.41
CA TYR A 115 2.52 -3.17 -3.29
C TYR A 115 2.46 -2.80 -1.81
N GLN A 116 3.03 -1.65 -1.46
CA GLN A 116 2.64 -0.97 -0.23
C GLN A 116 1.24 -0.42 -0.41
N TYR A 117 0.38 -0.54 0.58
CA TYR A 117 -0.98 -0.04 0.47
C TYR A 117 -1.49 0.62 1.75
N ILE A 118 -2.53 1.43 1.59
CA ILE A 118 -3.37 1.94 2.66
C ILE A 118 -4.82 1.73 2.24
N TYR A 119 -5.63 1.17 3.14
CA TYR A 119 -7.07 1.04 2.96
C TYR A 119 -7.80 1.39 4.25
N ASP A 120 -8.77 2.30 4.15
CA ASP A 120 -9.56 2.79 5.30
C ASP A 120 -11.05 2.38 5.25
N GLY A 121 -11.40 1.44 4.37
CA GLY A 121 -12.79 1.08 4.08
C GLY A 121 -13.35 1.75 2.82
N LEU A 122 -12.85 2.92 2.45
CA LEU A 122 -13.31 3.72 1.30
C LEU A 122 -12.17 4.02 0.31
N ASN A 123 -11.10 4.63 0.78
CA ASN A 123 -9.92 4.99 -0.01
C ASN A 123 -8.96 3.81 -0.05
N PHE A 124 -8.58 3.41 -1.25
CA PHE A 124 -7.61 2.34 -1.46
C PHE A 124 -6.46 2.86 -2.32
N LYS A 125 -5.28 2.99 -1.69
CA LYS A 125 -4.08 3.53 -2.32
C LYS A 125 -3.00 2.48 -2.34
N MET A 126 -2.29 2.36 -3.46
CA MET A 126 -1.21 1.39 -3.62
C MET A 126 0.00 2.02 -4.30
N LEU A 127 1.18 1.59 -3.90
CA LEU A 127 2.47 2.02 -4.44
C LEU A 127 3.37 0.82 -4.67
N ARG A 128 3.98 0.76 -5.85
CA ARG A 128 5.04 -0.21 -6.15
C ARG A 128 6.16 0.50 -6.90
N ALA A 129 7.35 0.47 -6.31
CA ALA A 129 8.56 0.83 -7.01
C ALA A 129 9.00 -0.35 -7.90
N THR A 130 9.35 -0.07 -9.14
CA THR A 130 10.01 -1.01 -10.04
C THR A 130 11.49 -0.62 -10.07
N SER A 131 12.25 -1.22 -9.13
CA SER A 131 13.69 -1.13 -8.87
C SER A 131 14.57 -0.19 -9.74
N ALA A 132 15.27 0.73 -9.07
CA ALA A 132 16.67 1.17 -9.15
C ALA A 132 17.48 1.04 -10.48
N THR A 133 16.82 1.04 -11.62
CA THR A 133 17.44 1.07 -12.95
C THR A 133 16.93 2.30 -13.68
N ASN A 134 17.75 2.90 -14.53
CA ASN A 134 17.39 4.13 -15.22
C ASN A 134 16.53 3.80 -16.47
N PRO A 135 15.30 4.34 -16.58
CA PRO A 135 14.66 5.29 -15.67
C PRO A 135 13.91 4.63 -14.50
N ASP A 136 14.04 5.22 -13.32
CA ASP A 136 13.38 4.74 -12.09
C ASP A 136 11.87 4.98 -12.21
N THR A 137 11.06 3.94 -11.97
CA THR A 137 9.61 4.01 -12.16
C THR A 137 8.82 3.59 -10.92
N VAL A 138 7.76 4.36 -10.64
CA VAL A 138 6.82 4.08 -9.55
C VAL A 138 5.41 3.98 -10.12
N GLY A 139 4.77 2.82 -9.90
CA GLY A 139 3.35 2.62 -10.13
C GLY A 139 2.55 3.08 -8.91
N ARG A 140 1.62 4.02 -9.11
CA ARG A 140 0.75 4.55 -8.07
C ARG A 140 -0.72 4.38 -8.44
N TYR A 141 -1.50 3.91 -7.48
CA TYR A 141 -2.95 3.78 -7.57
C TYR A 141 -3.59 4.66 -6.49
N ASP A 142 -4.52 5.51 -6.90
CA ASP A 142 -5.41 6.24 -5.99
C ASP A 142 -6.85 5.88 -6.37
N LEU A 143 -7.47 5.01 -5.58
CA LEU A 143 -8.78 4.42 -5.85
C LEU A 143 -9.77 4.70 -4.72
N VAL A 144 -11.05 4.75 -5.07
CA VAL A 144 -12.16 4.96 -4.13
C VAL A 144 -13.19 3.86 -4.34
N LYS A 145 -13.65 3.25 -3.26
CA LYS A 145 -14.72 2.26 -3.27
C LYS A 145 -16.03 2.91 -3.71
N THR A 146 -16.69 2.31 -4.70
CA THR A 146 -17.91 2.80 -5.34
C THR A 146 -19.06 1.82 -5.26
N ALA A 147 -18.78 0.54 -5.03
CA ALA A 147 -19.77 -0.49 -4.74
C ALA A 147 -19.15 -1.59 -3.86
N ASN A 148 -20.02 -2.36 -3.21
CA ASN A 148 -19.64 -3.60 -2.52
C ASN A 148 -19.47 -4.76 -3.50
#